data_AF-A0A1R1XNM8-F1
#
_entry.id   AF-A0A1R1XNM8-F1
#
_cell.length_a   1.000
_cell.length_b   1.000
_cell.length_c   1.000
_cell.angle_alpha   90.00
_cell.angle_beta   90.00
_cell.angle_gamma   90.00
#
_symmetry.space_group_name_H-M   'P 1'
#
loop_
_entity.id
_entity.type
_entity.pdbx_description
1 polymer ?
#
loop_
_entity_poly.entity_id
_entity_poly.type
_entity_poly.pdbx_seq_one_letter_code
_entity_poly.pdbx_strand_id
1 'polypeptide(L)'
;MISVMFVNNETGVINDVKKLVETVRAFEKNLVSPRNSEMNRILIHTDAAQAIGKIRVDVSELGVDYLTVVGHKIYGPRIGALYAKSPSKCTPVYPVVHGADQEGGFRPGNSPVLSAMGMSPENMSTSLRFSVGRETNYSHIDIFVKTYWDVVLSIVKSEV
;
A
#
# COMPACT_ATOMS: atom_id res chain seq x y z
N MET A 1 -4.95 12.18 15.81
CA MET A 1 -3.85 11.78 14.89
C MET A 1 -3.01 13.02 14.59
N ILE A 2 -1.70 12.86 14.49
CA ILE A 2 -0.76 13.90 14.02
C ILE A 2 -0.28 13.51 12.63
N SER A 3 -0.22 14.46 11.70
CA SER A 3 0.28 14.25 10.34
C SER A 3 1.28 15.34 9.98
N VAL A 4 2.48 14.95 9.56
CA VAL A 4 3.54 15.89 9.15
C VAL A 4 4.25 15.37 7.89
N MET A 5 4.51 16.25 6.94
CA MET A 5 5.28 15.89 5.75
C MET A 5 6.73 15.60 6.15
N PHE A 6 7.33 14.52 5.66
CA PHE A 6 8.71 14.17 6.01
C PHE A 6 9.70 15.15 5.33
N VAL A 7 9.48 15.43 4.04
CA VAL A 7 10.29 16.36 3.26
C VAL A 7 9.37 17.33 2.52
N ASN A 8 9.53 18.63 2.76
CA ASN A 8 8.72 19.66 2.13
C ASN A 8 8.94 19.67 0.60
N ASN A 9 7.84 19.76 -0.15
CA ASN A 9 7.86 19.67 -1.61
C ASN A 9 8.35 20.93 -2.35
N GLU A 10 8.46 22.06 -1.67
CA GLU A 10 8.91 23.34 -2.26
C GLU A 10 10.34 23.68 -1.86
N THR A 11 10.64 23.56 -0.56
CA THR A 11 11.93 23.97 0.02
C THR A 11 12.91 22.81 0.21
N GLY A 12 12.43 21.56 0.19
CA GLY A 12 13.24 20.38 0.49
C GLY A 12 13.60 20.23 1.97
N VAL A 13 13.07 21.08 2.86
CA VAL A 13 13.30 20.98 4.31
C VAL A 13 12.83 19.63 4.84
N ILE A 14 13.70 18.97 5.60
CA ILE A 14 13.44 17.67 6.24
C ILE A 14 12.95 17.91 7.66
N ASN A 15 11.75 17.42 7.98
CA ASN A 15 11.22 17.48 9.34
C ASN A 15 11.77 16.31 10.17
N ASP A 16 12.08 16.58 11.44
CA ASP A 16 12.55 15.55 12.39
C ASP A 16 11.37 14.72 12.92
N VAL A 17 10.85 13.85 12.05
CA VAL A 17 9.69 12.99 12.33
C VAL A 17 9.98 12.02 13.46
N LYS A 18 11.21 11.52 13.57
CA LYS A 18 11.61 10.60 14.64
C LYS A 18 11.49 11.26 16.01
N LYS A 19 12.06 12.46 16.16
CA LYS A 19 11.93 13.22 17.41
C LYS A 19 10.49 13.59 17.72
N LEU A 20 9.67 13.90 16.71
CA LEU A 20 8.23 14.11 16.89
C LEU A 20 7.56 12.85 17.47
N VAL A 21 7.85 11.67 16.90
CA VAL A 21 7.32 10.39 17.40
C VAL A 21 7.76 10.15 18.85
N GLU A 22 9.05 10.27 19.15
CA GLU A 22 9.60 10.09 20.49
C GLU A 22 8.93 11.02 21.53
N THR A 23 8.73 12.29 21.16
CA THR A 23 8.07 13.29 22.01
C THR A 23 6.62 12.92 22.29
N VAL A 24 5.87 12.51 21.26
CA VAL A 24 4.47 12.09 21.41
C VAL A 24 4.37 10.84 22.28
N ARG A 25 5.24 9.84 22.07
CA ARG A 25 5.26 8.63 22.92
C ARG A 25 5.63 8.94 24.37
N ALA A 26 6.54 9.88 24.62
CA ALA A 26 6.86 10.32 25.97
C ALA A 26 5.67 11.03 26.63
N PHE A 27 4.94 11.86 25.88
CA PHE A 27 3.73 12.53 26.35
C PHE A 27 2.60 11.54 26.68
N GLU A 28 2.35 10.55 25.83
CA GLU A 28 1.35 9.49 26.05
C GLU A 28 1.55 8.76 27.39
N LYS A 29 2.81 8.52 27.80
CA LYS A 29 3.13 7.89 29.10
C LYS A 29 2.65 8.72 30.29
N ASN A 30 2.59 10.04 30.16
CA ASN A 30 2.14 10.95 31.22
C ASN A 30 0.62 11.12 31.27
N LEU A 31 -0.10 10.63 30.25
CA LEU A 31 -1.55 10.73 30.13
C LEU A 31 -2.31 9.52 30.71
N VAL A 32 -1.62 8.54 31.29
CA VAL A 32 -2.24 7.27 31.70
C VAL A 32 -3.17 7.48 32.91
N SER A 33 -4.46 7.61 32.63
CA SER A 33 -5.53 7.31 33.57
C SER A 33 -5.78 5.79 33.57
N PRO A 34 -5.79 5.10 34.73
CA PRO A 34 -5.88 3.64 34.84
C PRO A 34 -7.18 2.99 34.34
N ARG A 35 -8.13 3.77 33.79
CA ARG A 35 -9.45 3.27 33.37
C ARG A 35 -9.63 3.05 31.86
N ASN A 36 -8.69 3.45 30.99
CA ASN A 36 -8.82 3.29 29.53
C ASN A 36 -7.45 3.32 28.81
N SER A 37 -6.59 2.33 29.05
CA SER A 37 -5.23 2.24 28.48
C SER A 37 -5.20 2.08 26.95
N GLU A 38 -6.26 1.56 26.33
CA GLU A 38 -6.31 1.31 24.88
C GLU A 38 -6.75 2.53 24.05
N MET A 39 -7.37 3.54 24.67
CA MET A 39 -7.98 4.69 23.97
C MET A 39 -7.05 5.89 23.76
N ASN A 40 -5.81 5.84 24.24
CA ASN A 40 -4.94 7.03 24.39
C ASN A 40 -3.72 7.08 23.46
N ARG A 41 -3.65 6.24 22.42
CA ARG A 41 -2.54 6.30 21.46
C ARG A 41 -2.82 7.34 20.37
N ILE A 42 -1.98 8.36 20.31
CA ILE A 42 -1.96 9.37 19.27
C ILE A 42 -1.27 8.76 18.05
N LEU A 43 -2.07 8.45 17.03
CA LEU A 43 -1.55 7.92 15.76
C LEU A 43 -0.75 9.00 15.01
N ILE A 44 0.36 8.59 14.40
CA ILE A 44 1.27 9.48 13.67
C ILE A 44 1.39 9.03 12.23
N HIS A 45 1.08 9.94 11.31
CA HIS A 45 1.27 9.79 9.88
C HIS A 45 2.42 10.68 9.40
N THR A 46 3.19 10.20 8.43
CA THR A 46 4.08 11.08 7.65
C THR A 46 3.91 10.94 6.15
N ASP A 47 3.83 12.08 5.46
CA ASP A 47 3.88 12.11 4.00
C ASP A 47 5.33 12.03 3.53
N ALA A 48 5.72 10.89 2.97
CA ALA A 48 7.07 10.62 2.49
C ALA A 48 7.19 10.71 0.96
N ALA A 49 6.23 11.31 0.26
CA ALA A 49 6.21 11.43 -1.19
C ALA A 49 7.52 11.99 -1.78
N GLN A 50 8.13 12.97 -1.12
CA GLN A 50 9.39 13.56 -1.56
C GLN A 50 10.64 12.91 -0.94
N ALA A 51 10.48 12.13 0.13
CA ALA A 51 11.57 11.50 0.85
C ALA A 51 12.02 10.18 0.21
N ILE A 52 11.06 9.30 -0.12
CA ILE A 52 11.33 7.96 -0.66
C ILE A 52 12.11 8.08 -1.96
N GLY A 53 13.11 7.21 -2.14
CA GLY A 53 13.99 7.21 -3.31
C GLY A 53 15.02 8.33 -3.36
N LYS A 54 14.99 9.28 -2.41
CA LYS A 54 15.96 10.39 -2.31
C LYS A 54 16.79 10.33 -1.03
N ILE A 55 16.16 9.99 0.09
CA ILE A 55 16.81 9.75 1.38
C ILE A 55 16.39 8.40 1.96
N ARG A 56 17.12 7.91 2.95
CA ARG A 56 16.75 6.68 3.68
C ARG A 56 15.44 6.92 4.42
N VAL A 57 14.47 6.03 4.18
CA VAL A 57 13.18 6.01 4.88
C VAL A 57 12.99 4.61 5.47
N ASP A 58 12.99 4.52 6.79
CA ASP A 58 12.74 3.27 7.52
C ASP A 58 11.61 3.52 8.54
N VAL A 59 10.47 2.87 8.33
CA VAL A 59 9.28 3.02 9.18
C VAL A 59 9.50 2.54 10.61
N SER A 60 10.41 1.58 10.81
CA SER A 60 10.76 1.05 12.13
C SER A 60 11.64 2.06 12.89
N GLU A 61 12.60 2.69 12.20
CA GLU A 61 13.45 3.75 12.77
C GLU A 61 12.65 5.03 13.06
N LEU A 62 11.73 5.40 12.16
CA LEU A 62 10.87 6.57 12.34
C LEU A 62 9.80 6.36 13.42
N GLY A 63 9.30 5.13 13.59
CA GLY A 63 8.28 4.78 14.58
C GLY A 63 6.87 5.32 14.26
N VAL A 64 6.62 5.72 13.01
CA VAL A 64 5.32 6.19 12.52
C VAL A 64 4.30 5.06 12.45
N ASP A 65 3.02 5.41 12.55
CA ASP A 65 1.90 4.48 12.41
C ASP A 65 1.46 4.37 10.95
N TYR A 66 1.48 5.50 10.24
CA TYR A 66 1.16 5.57 8.83
C TYR A 66 2.27 6.28 8.03
N LEU A 67 2.45 5.88 6.78
CA LEU A 67 3.36 6.58 5.86
C LEU A 67 2.83 6.54 4.42
N THR A 68 2.78 7.70 3.76
CA THR A 68 2.33 7.83 2.37
C THR A 68 3.49 7.65 1.39
N VAL A 69 3.26 6.84 0.35
CA VAL A 69 4.19 6.57 -0.76
C VAL A 69 3.56 7.05 -2.07
N VAL A 70 4.35 7.74 -2.90
CA VAL A 70 3.92 8.25 -4.20
C VAL A 70 4.87 7.79 -5.31
N GLY A 71 4.38 6.94 -6.21
CA GLY A 71 5.20 6.29 -7.24
C GLY A 71 5.82 7.27 -8.24
N HIS A 72 5.04 8.21 -8.78
CA HIS A 72 5.55 9.15 -9.80
C HIS A 72 6.57 10.16 -9.27
N LYS A 73 6.83 10.21 -7.95
CA LYS A 73 7.89 11.01 -7.35
C LYS A 73 9.23 10.26 -7.25
N ILE A 74 9.23 8.97 -7.61
CA ILE A 74 10.38 8.05 -7.64
C ILE A 74 10.52 7.36 -9.00
N TYR A 75 10.15 8.06 -10.08
CA TYR A 75 10.17 7.54 -11.46
C TYR A 75 9.25 6.33 -11.71
N GLY A 76 8.32 6.07 -10.79
CA GLY A 76 7.31 5.03 -10.93
C GLY A 76 6.04 5.50 -11.63
N PRO A 77 5.08 4.58 -11.83
CA PRO A 77 3.73 4.90 -12.31
C PRO A 77 3.00 5.91 -11.42
N ARG A 78 1.95 6.55 -11.96
CA ARG A 78 1.04 7.45 -11.24
C ARG A 78 0.07 6.71 -10.30
N ILE A 79 0.64 5.95 -9.37
CA ILE A 79 -0.04 5.25 -8.29
C ILE A 79 0.65 5.58 -6.96
N GLY A 80 0.08 5.14 -5.85
CA GLY A 80 0.65 5.30 -4.52
C GLY A 80 0.33 4.12 -3.62
N ALA A 81 0.87 4.15 -2.41
CA ALA A 81 0.60 3.18 -1.37
C ALA A 81 0.52 3.88 -0.01
N LEU A 82 -0.19 3.25 0.93
CA LEU A 82 -0.22 3.64 2.33
C LEU A 82 0.41 2.50 3.15
N TYR A 83 1.50 2.81 3.85
CA TYR A 83 1.95 1.97 4.95
C TYR A 83 1.04 2.21 6.15
N ALA A 84 0.57 1.13 6.78
CA ALA A 84 -0.12 1.15 8.06
C ALA A 84 0.47 0.06 8.96
N LYS A 85 0.89 0.41 10.18
CA LYS A 85 1.51 -0.53 11.11
C LYS A 85 0.46 -1.47 11.72
N SER A 86 0.40 -2.72 11.27
CA SER A 86 -0.56 -3.72 11.77
C SER A 86 -2.02 -3.21 11.73
N PRO A 87 -2.58 -3.00 10.52
CA PRO A 87 -3.84 -2.27 10.34
C PRO A 87 -5.05 -2.94 10.99
N SER A 88 -5.01 -4.26 11.18
CA SER A 88 -6.06 -5.05 11.86
C SER A 88 -5.88 -5.14 13.39
N LYS A 89 -4.87 -4.49 13.96
CA LYS A 89 -4.54 -4.60 15.41
C LYS A 89 -4.46 -3.25 16.10
N CYS A 90 -3.47 -2.43 15.72
CA CYS A 90 -3.13 -1.23 16.49
C CYS A 90 -3.18 0.08 15.70
N THR A 91 -3.42 0.01 14.39
CA THR A 91 -3.42 1.18 13.50
C THR A 91 -4.60 1.07 12.51
N PRO A 92 -5.85 1.25 12.98
CA PRO A 92 -7.03 0.94 12.19
C PRO A 92 -7.05 1.75 10.88
N VAL A 93 -7.43 1.09 9.78
CA VAL A 93 -7.67 1.71 8.48
C VAL A 93 -9.12 1.44 8.11
N TYR A 94 -9.90 2.51 7.95
CA TYR A 94 -11.27 2.42 7.48
C TYR A 94 -11.30 2.70 5.97
N PRO A 95 -11.89 1.80 5.16
CA PRO A 95 -11.92 1.98 3.71
C PRO A 95 -12.79 3.19 3.34
N VAL A 96 -12.29 4.02 2.42
CA VAL A 96 -13.04 5.16 1.87
C VAL A 96 -13.93 4.71 0.69
N VAL A 97 -13.48 3.68 -0.03
CA VAL A 97 -14.20 3.06 -1.14
C VAL A 97 -14.73 1.71 -0.68
N HIS A 98 -15.95 1.37 -1.07
CA HIS A 98 -16.58 0.10 -0.74
C HIS A 98 -16.66 -0.79 -1.98
N GLY A 99 -16.52 -2.10 -1.79
CA GLY A 99 -16.51 -3.08 -2.87
C GLY A 99 -16.07 -4.45 -2.35
N ALA A 100 -15.47 -5.26 -3.22
CA ALA A 100 -14.92 -6.56 -2.83
C ALA A 100 -13.62 -6.43 -1.99
N ASP A 101 -13.11 -7.56 -1.49
CA ASP A 101 -12.03 -7.62 -0.49
C ASP A 101 -10.61 -7.42 -1.05
N GLN A 102 -10.43 -6.66 -2.15
CA GLN A 102 -9.07 -6.32 -2.61
C GLN A 102 -8.30 -5.54 -1.54
N GLU A 103 -6.99 -5.71 -1.50
CA GLU A 103 -6.09 -5.09 -0.50
C GLU A 103 -6.54 -5.36 0.95
N GLY A 104 -7.06 -6.57 1.23
CA GLY A 104 -7.54 -6.97 2.56
C GLY A 104 -8.82 -6.24 3.01
N GLY A 105 -9.61 -5.73 2.06
CA GLY A 105 -10.80 -4.93 2.32
C GLY A 105 -10.52 -3.44 2.61
N PHE A 106 -9.25 -3.03 2.68
CA PHE A 106 -8.87 -1.65 2.98
C PHE A 106 -8.93 -0.71 1.76
N ARG A 107 -8.77 -1.26 0.55
CA ARG A 107 -8.90 -0.52 -0.71
C ARG A 107 -9.51 -1.44 -1.78
N PRO A 108 -10.85 -1.56 -1.81
CA PRO A 108 -11.57 -2.29 -2.83
C PRO A 108 -11.33 -1.77 -4.25
N GLY A 109 -11.51 -2.65 -5.23
CA GLY A 109 -11.37 -2.36 -6.66
C GLY A 109 -10.12 -2.99 -7.28
N ASN A 110 -10.07 -3.00 -8.60
CA ASN A 110 -8.97 -3.61 -9.33
C ASN A 110 -7.61 -3.02 -8.88
N SER A 111 -6.73 -3.89 -8.37
CA SER A 111 -5.42 -3.48 -7.88
C SER A 111 -4.53 -3.08 -9.07
N PRO A 112 -3.78 -1.96 -9.02
CA PRO A 112 -2.96 -1.50 -10.14
C PRO A 112 -1.65 -2.29 -10.28
N VAL A 113 -1.58 -3.55 -9.84
CA VAL A 113 -0.37 -4.40 -9.78
C VAL A 113 0.47 -4.34 -11.05
N LEU A 114 -0.13 -4.48 -12.23
CA LEU A 114 0.64 -4.47 -13.48
C LEU A 114 1.30 -3.12 -13.75
N SER A 115 0.61 -2.02 -13.41
CA SER A 115 1.19 -0.69 -13.48
C SER A 115 2.34 -0.57 -12.47
N ALA A 116 2.15 -1.08 -11.25
CA ALA A 116 3.18 -1.10 -10.20
C ALA A 116 4.43 -1.91 -10.60
N MET A 117 4.27 -2.96 -11.41
CA MET A 117 5.36 -3.75 -11.99
C MET A 117 6.05 -3.03 -13.16
N GLY A 118 5.60 -1.85 -13.56
CA GLY A 118 6.17 -1.08 -14.67
C GLY A 118 5.71 -1.53 -16.06
N MET A 119 4.62 -2.30 -16.17
CA MET A 119 4.09 -2.68 -17.49
C MET A 119 3.57 -1.44 -18.24
N SER A 120 3.81 -1.43 -19.55
CA SER A 120 3.30 -0.37 -20.44
C SER A 120 1.76 -0.38 -20.48
N PRO A 121 1.12 0.78 -20.74
CA PRO A 121 -0.33 0.84 -20.94
C PRO A 121 -0.85 -0.15 -21.99
N GLU A 122 -0.10 -0.33 -23.08
CA GLU A 122 -0.42 -1.28 -24.15
C GLU A 122 -0.47 -2.72 -23.63
N ASN A 123 0.59 -3.18 -22.95
CA ASN A 123 0.64 -4.52 -22.37
C ASN A 123 -0.39 -4.72 -21.25
N MET A 124 -0.75 -3.66 -20.52
CA MET A 124 -1.81 -3.73 -19.52
C MET A 124 -3.19 -3.88 -20.16
N SER A 125 -3.45 -3.20 -21.28
CA SER A 125 -4.75 -3.24 -21.97
C SER A 125 -5.06 -4.62 -22.57
N THR A 126 -4.03 -5.38 -22.91
CA THR A 126 -4.13 -6.74 -23.46
C THR A 126 -3.87 -7.83 -22.42
N SER A 127 -3.60 -7.44 -21.17
CA SER A 127 -3.33 -8.40 -20.10
C SER A 127 -4.62 -9.02 -19.56
N LEU A 128 -4.57 -10.33 -19.34
CA LEU A 128 -5.58 -11.05 -18.56
C LEU A 128 -5.02 -11.33 -17.17
N ARG A 129 -5.85 -11.08 -16.16
CA ARG A 129 -5.47 -11.24 -14.76
C ARG A 129 -6.28 -12.36 -14.14
N PHE A 130 -5.58 -13.33 -13.58
CA PHE A 130 -6.17 -14.44 -12.85
C PHE A 130 -5.77 -14.31 -11.38
N SER A 131 -6.74 -14.45 -10.48
CA SER A 131 -6.45 -14.56 -9.06
C SER A 131 -6.19 -16.03 -8.76
N VAL A 132 -5.03 -16.32 -8.15
CA VAL A 132 -4.75 -17.64 -7.60
C VAL A 132 -5.23 -17.68 -6.14
N GLY A 133 -5.86 -18.79 -5.75
CA GLY A 133 -6.33 -19.02 -4.39
C GLY A 133 -5.24 -19.57 -3.48
N ARG A 134 -5.51 -19.61 -2.17
CA ARG A 134 -4.58 -20.15 -1.16
C ARG A 134 -4.15 -21.60 -1.46
N GLU A 135 -5.06 -22.40 -2.00
CA GLU A 135 -4.85 -23.81 -2.34
C GLU A 135 -4.34 -24.02 -3.78
N THR A 136 -4.06 -22.95 -4.53
CA THR A 136 -3.53 -23.06 -5.89
C THR A 136 -2.08 -23.56 -5.86
N ASN A 137 -1.80 -24.62 -6.62
CA ASN A 137 -0.46 -25.19 -6.79
C ASN A 137 -0.10 -25.25 -8.29
N TYR A 138 1.11 -25.74 -8.60
CA TYR A 138 1.61 -25.79 -9.97
C TYR A 138 0.73 -26.61 -10.93
N SER A 139 0.17 -27.75 -10.52
CA SER A 139 -0.66 -28.56 -11.41
C SER A 139 -1.95 -27.85 -11.80
N HIS A 140 -2.54 -27.09 -10.87
CA HIS A 140 -3.69 -26.23 -11.16
C HIS A 140 -3.34 -25.15 -12.19
N ILE A 141 -2.15 -24.57 -12.12
CA ILE A 141 -1.68 -23.55 -13.08
C ILE A 141 -1.44 -24.18 -14.46
N ASP A 142 -0.80 -25.34 -14.54
CA ASP A 142 -0.52 -26.02 -15.80
C ASP A 142 -1.80 -26.42 -16.54
N ILE A 143 -2.78 -26.97 -15.82
CA ILE A 143 -4.10 -27.31 -16.36
C ILE A 143 -4.78 -26.04 -16.89
N PHE A 144 -4.72 -24.95 -16.12
CA PHE A 144 -5.31 -23.69 -16.50
C PHE A 144 -4.69 -23.15 -17.79
N VAL A 145 -3.35 -23.07 -17.88
CA VAL A 145 -2.65 -22.56 -19.07
C VAL A 145 -3.01 -23.39 -20.30
N LYS A 146 -2.99 -24.72 -20.19
CA LYS A 146 -3.31 -25.62 -21.30
C LYS A 146 -4.75 -25.44 -21.77
N THR A 147 -5.71 -25.51 -20.85
CA THR A 147 -7.15 -25.38 -21.17
C THR A 147 -7.46 -24.01 -21.74
N TYR A 148 -6.86 -22.97 -21.17
CA TYR A 148 -7.06 -21.59 -21.63
C TYR A 148 -6.53 -21.38 -23.05
N TRP A 149 -5.34 -21.91 -23.35
CA TRP A 149 -4.75 -21.83 -24.68
C TRP A 149 -5.65 -22.50 -25.73
N ASP A 150 -6.20 -23.67 -25.42
CA ASP A 150 -7.12 -24.37 -26.31
C ASP A 150 -8.41 -23.58 -26.56
N VAL A 151 -8.94 -22.90 -25.54
CA VAL A 151 -10.11 -22.00 -25.67
C VAL A 151 -9.80 -20.77 -26.52
N VAL A 152 -8.65 -20.13 -26.30
CA VAL A 152 -8.25 -18.97 -27.12
C VAL A 152 -8.10 -19.37 -28.58
N LEU A 153 -7.44 -20.50 -28.85
CA LEU A 153 -7.26 -20.99 -30.21
C LEU A 153 -8.58 -21.36 -30.89
N SER A 154 -9.58 -21.85 -30.15
CA SER A 154 -10.89 -22.18 -30.74
C SER A 154 -11.66 -20.93 -31.15
N ILE A 155 -11.56 -19.83 -30.38
CA ILE A 155 -12.16 -18.54 -30.70
C ILE A 155 -11.50 -17.93 -31.93
N VAL A 156 -10.17 -17.85 -31.96
CA VAL A 156 -9.42 -17.26 -33.08
C VAL A 156 -9.67 -18.01 -34.39
N LYS A 157 -9.77 -19.35 -34.34
CA LYS A 157 -10.08 -20.16 -35.53
C LYS A 157 -11.52 -20.05 -36.02
N SER A 158 -12.44 -19.54 -35.19
CA SER A 158 -13.85 -19.36 -35.57
C SER A 158 -14.14 -18.04 -36.29
N GLU A 159 -13.17 -17.12 -36.28
CA GLU A 159 -13.26 -15.79 -36.93
C GLU A 159 -12.55 -15.71 -38.30
N VAL A 160 -11.94 -16.82 -38.76
CA VAL A 160 -11.28 -16.97 -40.08
C VAL A 160 -12.09 -17.91 -40.95
#